data_AF-A0A9D5JNF1-F1
#
_entry.id   AF-A0A9D5JNF1-F1
#
_cell.length_a   1.000
_cell.length_b   1.000
_cell.length_c   1.000
_cell.angle_alpha   90.00
_cell.angle_beta   90.00
_cell.angle_gamma   90.00
#
_symmetry.space_group_name_H-M   'P 1'
#
loop_
_entity.id
_entity.type
_entity.pdbx_description
1 polymer ?
#
loop_
_entity_poly.entity_id
_entity_poly.type
_entity_poly.pdbx_seq_one_letter_code
_entity_poly.pdbx_strand_id
1 'polypeptide(L)'
;MYKIRYLKNLHREIRIPPDKSISHRILMISSLCQGGVSAGPVLLSEDVMATADCLRKTGVDIKFKKDGFVSIKGKGMYLPRKRRVILPARESGTTMRILSGLLSAQKFPSQLWGAHSLSRRPMGRVVYPLR
;
A
#
# COMPACT_ATOMS: atom_id res chain seq x y z
N MET A 1 -28.08 -0.56 5.37
CA MET A 1 -28.54 -1.96 5.47
C MET A 1 -28.81 -2.48 4.06
N TYR A 2 -28.13 -3.54 3.62
CA TYR A 2 -28.35 -4.10 2.29
C TYR A 2 -29.59 -5.01 2.30
N LYS A 3 -30.44 -4.92 1.27
CA LYS A 3 -31.59 -5.82 1.08
C LYS A 3 -31.24 -6.87 0.03
N ILE A 4 -31.17 -8.13 0.45
CA ILE A 4 -30.83 -9.26 -0.42
C ILE A 4 -32.13 -9.81 -1.01
N ARG A 5 -32.12 -10.15 -2.31
CA ARG A 5 -33.24 -10.78 -3.00
C ARG A 5 -32.80 -12.09 -3.65
N TYR A 6 -33.68 -13.08 -3.61
CA TYR A 6 -33.45 -14.37 -4.25
C TYR A 6 -33.50 -14.23 -5.77
N LEU A 7 -32.53 -14.83 -6.47
CA LEU A 7 -32.50 -14.95 -7.92
C LEU A 7 -32.67 -16.44 -8.28
N LYS A 8 -33.68 -16.75 -9.10
CA LYS A 8 -33.97 -18.14 -9.53
C LYS A 8 -32.86 -18.74 -10.39
N ASN A 9 -32.26 -17.92 -11.27
CA ASN A 9 -31.14 -18.29 -12.15
C ASN A 9 -30.17 -17.09 -12.24
N LEU A 10 -28.86 -17.35 -12.32
CA LEU A 10 -27.83 -16.32 -12.48
C LEU A 10 -26.85 -16.72 -13.58
N HIS A 11 -27.01 -16.13 -14.77
CA HIS A 11 -26.06 -16.25 -15.89
C HIS A 11 -25.55 -14.85 -16.23
N ARG A 12 -24.40 -14.48 -15.68
CA ARG A 12 -23.76 -13.18 -15.90
C ARG A 12 -22.25 -13.35 -15.96
N GLU A 13 -21.63 -12.59 -16.85
CA GLU A 13 -20.19 -12.34 -16.81
C GLU A 13 -19.95 -11.03 -16.06
N ILE A 14 -19.00 -11.03 -15.12
CA ILE A 14 -18.63 -9.84 -14.38
C ILE A 14 -17.13 -9.64 -14.44
N ARG A 15 -16.69 -8.38 -14.48
CA ARG A 15 -15.29 -8.03 -14.27
C ARG A 15 -15.08 -7.76 -12.79
N ILE A 16 -14.22 -8.55 -12.16
CA ILE A 16 -13.84 -8.30 -10.77
C ILE A 16 -12.82 -7.15 -10.71
N PRO A 17 -12.86 -6.33 -9.64
CA PRO A 17 -11.83 -5.32 -9.42
C PRO A 17 -10.42 -5.93 -9.29
N PRO A 18 -9.36 -5.14 -9.49
CA PRO A 18 -8.00 -5.59 -9.26
C PRO A 18 -7.79 -6.10 -7.82
N ASP A 19 -6.84 -7.01 -7.64
CA ASP A 19 -6.55 -7.58 -6.33
C ASP A 19 -5.85 -6.55 -5.41
N LYS A 20 -6.36 -6.44 -4.17
CA LYS A 20 -5.84 -5.49 -3.17
C LYS A 20 -4.41 -5.81 -2.77
N SER A 21 -4.09 -7.09 -2.57
CA SER A 21 -2.78 -7.57 -2.12
C SER A 21 -1.70 -7.33 -3.18
N ILE A 22 -2.01 -7.55 -4.45
CA ILE A 22 -1.14 -7.24 -5.60
C ILE A 22 -0.97 -5.73 -5.74
N SER A 23 -2.06 -4.96 -5.58
CA SER A 23 -2.01 -3.50 -5.64
C SER A 23 -1.03 -2.87 -4.64
N HIS A 24 -1.03 -3.34 -3.39
CA HIS A 24 -0.03 -2.92 -2.39
C HIS A 24 1.40 -3.20 -2.85
N ARG A 25 1.65 -4.42 -3.34
CA ARG A 25 2.99 -4.88 -3.74
C ARG A 25 3.49 -4.15 -4.99
N ILE A 26 2.61 -3.88 -5.96
CA ILE A 26 2.92 -3.05 -7.13
C ILE A 26 3.46 -1.70 -6.67
N LEU A 27 2.78 -1.02 -5.75
CA LEU A 27 3.21 0.30 -5.27
C LEU A 27 4.58 0.22 -4.57
N MET A 28 4.75 -0.74 -3.65
CA MET A 28 5.96 -0.84 -2.83
C MET A 28 7.18 -1.26 -3.63
N ILE A 29 7.08 -2.29 -4.48
CA ILE A 29 8.20 -2.79 -5.27
C ILE A 29 8.60 -1.76 -6.33
N SER A 30 7.63 -1.19 -7.04
CA SER A 30 7.90 -0.17 -8.07
C SER A 30 8.59 1.08 -7.49
N SER A 31 8.32 1.40 -6.20
CA SER A 31 8.98 2.51 -5.52
C SER A 31 10.48 2.30 -5.31
N LEU A 32 10.91 1.03 -5.20
CA LEU A 32 12.30 0.63 -4.99
C LEU A 32 13.06 0.36 -6.30
N CYS A 33 12.36 0.29 -7.43
CA CYS A 33 13.00 0.22 -8.75
C CYS A 33 13.78 1.50 -9.05
N GLN A 34 14.78 1.44 -9.94
CA GLN A 34 15.41 2.62 -10.53
C GLN A 34 14.64 3.04 -11.78
N GLY A 35 14.27 4.33 -11.87
CA GLY A 35 13.60 4.88 -13.06
C GLY A 35 12.07 4.91 -12.98
N GLY A 36 11.42 5.15 -14.12
CA GLY A 36 9.97 5.24 -14.22
C GLY A 36 9.32 3.87 -14.43
N VAL A 37 8.33 3.54 -13.61
CA VAL A 37 7.53 2.31 -13.71
C VAL A 37 6.09 2.70 -14.03
N SER A 38 5.47 2.00 -14.99
CA SER A 38 4.03 2.05 -15.25
C SER A 38 3.46 0.66 -14.98
N ALA A 39 2.49 0.58 -14.06
CA ALA A 39 1.91 -0.69 -13.63
C ALA A 39 0.41 -0.55 -13.36
N GLY A 40 -0.31 -1.66 -13.27
CA GLY A 40 -1.74 -1.68 -12.96
C GLY A 40 -2.56 -2.50 -13.98
N PRO A 41 -3.90 -2.46 -13.86
CA PRO A 41 -4.66 -1.60 -12.95
C PRO A 41 -4.52 -2.01 -11.47
N VAL A 42 -4.49 -1.03 -10.56
CA VAL A 42 -4.50 -1.25 -9.11
C VAL A 42 -5.88 -0.89 -8.54
N LEU A 43 -6.22 -1.53 -7.42
CA LEU A 43 -7.45 -1.27 -6.70
C LEU A 43 -7.33 0.06 -5.94
N LEU A 44 -8.17 1.04 -6.29
CA LEU A 44 -8.23 2.35 -5.62
C LEU A 44 -9.05 2.28 -4.31
N SER A 45 -8.63 1.38 -3.42
CA SER A 45 -9.20 1.25 -2.07
C SER A 45 -8.49 2.16 -1.06
N GLU A 46 -9.14 2.49 0.05
CA GLU A 46 -8.55 3.30 1.12
C GLU A 46 -7.23 2.72 1.65
N ASP A 47 -7.14 1.38 1.73
CA ASP A 47 -5.95 0.66 2.15
C ASP A 47 -4.76 0.89 1.19
N VAL A 48 -5.01 0.74 -0.12
CA VAL A 48 -3.98 0.92 -1.17
C VAL A 48 -3.57 2.40 -1.25
N MET A 49 -4.53 3.31 -1.09
CA MET A 49 -4.23 4.74 -0.99
C MET A 49 -3.37 5.07 0.24
N ALA A 50 -3.61 4.42 1.39
CA ALA A 50 -2.75 4.59 2.55
C ALA A 50 -1.29 4.15 2.28
N THR A 51 -1.10 3.08 1.51
CA THR A 51 0.23 2.68 1.03
C THR A 51 0.86 3.75 0.14
N ALA A 52 0.12 4.22 -0.88
CA ALA A 52 0.62 5.23 -1.80
C ALA A 52 1.01 6.53 -1.07
N ASP A 53 0.19 6.98 -0.13
CA ASP A 53 0.45 8.20 0.64
C ASP A 53 1.66 8.06 1.57
N CYS A 54 1.86 6.88 2.18
CA CYS A 54 3.07 6.60 2.95
C CYS A 54 4.32 6.66 2.05
N LEU A 55 4.29 6.03 0.89
CA LEU A 55 5.41 6.04 -0.06
C LEU A 55 5.70 7.45 -0.60
N ARG A 56 4.65 8.25 -0.88
CA ARG A 56 4.81 9.67 -1.24
C ARG A 56 5.53 10.46 -0.16
N LYS A 57 5.18 10.25 1.11
CA LYS A 57 5.86 10.89 2.27
C LYS A 57 7.34 10.50 2.41
N THR A 58 7.75 9.37 1.86
CA THR A 58 9.16 8.95 1.77
C THR A 58 9.90 9.50 0.55
N GLY A 59 9.24 10.30 -0.28
CA GLY A 59 9.82 11.00 -1.43
C GLY A 59 9.62 10.30 -2.79
N VAL A 60 8.79 9.27 -2.85
CA VAL A 60 8.41 8.59 -4.11
C VAL A 60 7.35 9.42 -4.84
N ASP A 61 7.51 9.61 -6.15
CA ASP A 61 6.47 10.22 -6.97
C ASP A 61 5.53 9.12 -7.49
N ILE A 62 4.26 9.18 -7.11
CA ILE A 62 3.22 8.21 -7.47
C ILE A 62 2.03 8.97 -8.04
N LYS A 63 1.70 8.70 -9.30
CA LYS A 63 0.59 9.33 -10.03
C LYS A 63 -0.37 8.25 -10.53
N PHE A 64 -1.63 8.35 -10.12
CA PHE A 64 -2.69 7.50 -10.64
C PHE A 64 -3.21 8.07 -11.96
N LYS A 65 -3.33 7.23 -12.97
CA LYS A 65 -3.93 7.52 -14.27
C LYS A 65 -5.39 7.06 -14.27
N LYS A 66 -6.09 7.34 -15.37
CA LYS A 66 -7.40 6.74 -15.65
C LYS A 66 -7.29 5.21 -15.68
N ASP A 67 -8.40 4.54 -15.38
CA ASP A 67 -8.54 3.07 -15.38
C ASP A 67 -7.71 2.33 -14.32
N GLY A 68 -7.16 3.05 -13.33
CA GLY A 68 -6.43 2.44 -12.21
C GLY A 68 -4.96 2.12 -12.52
N PHE A 69 -4.43 2.49 -13.69
CA PHE A 69 -2.98 2.42 -13.94
C PHE A 69 -2.24 3.46 -13.08
N VAL A 70 -1.01 3.14 -12.69
CA VAL A 70 -0.17 4.01 -11.85
C VAL A 70 1.19 4.21 -12.52
N SER A 71 1.68 5.45 -12.48
CA SER A 71 3.04 5.82 -12.86
C SER A 71 3.83 6.16 -11.61
N ILE A 72 4.98 5.52 -11.42
CA ILE A 72 5.81 5.61 -10.23
C ILE A 72 7.22 5.96 -10.66
N LYS A 73 7.78 7.06 -10.13
CA LYS A 73 9.22 7.33 -10.27
C LYS A 73 9.95 6.65 -9.13
N GLY A 74 10.37 5.42 -9.39
CA GLY A 74 11.17 4.62 -8.47
C GLY A 74 12.45 5.34 -8.08
N LYS A 75 12.87 5.11 -6.84
CA LYS A 75 14.00 5.83 -6.21
C LYS A 75 15.21 4.95 -5.93
N GLY A 76 15.17 3.69 -6.36
CA GLY A 76 16.16 2.68 -5.97
C GLY A 76 15.93 2.15 -4.56
N MET A 77 16.85 1.28 -4.11
CA MET A 77 16.74 0.57 -2.83
C MET A 77 16.63 1.46 -1.60
N TYR A 78 17.20 2.67 -1.65
CA TYR A 78 17.17 3.64 -0.55
C TYR A 78 16.35 4.86 -0.96
N LEU A 79 15.24 5.07 -0.26
CA LEU A 79 14.32 6.17 -0.53
C LEU A 79 14.95 7.52 -0.12
N PRO A 80 14.66 8.61 -0.85
CA PRO A 80 15.40 9.87 -0.76
C PRO A 80 14.91 10.75 0.40
N ARG A 81 14.95 10.21 1.62
CA ARG A 81 14.50 10.89 2.84
C ARG A 81 15.64 11.01 3.83
N LYS A 82 15.84 12.22 4.38
CA LYS A 82 16.92 12.55 5.34
C LYS A 82 16.43 12.76 6.78
N ARG A 83 15.14 13.06 6.97
CA ARG A 83 14.55 13.39 8.27
C ARG A 83 13.49 12.36 8.66
N ARG A 84 13.19 12.28 9.95
CA ARG A 84 12.09 11.48 10.47
C ARG A 84 10.79 11.72 9.69
N VAL A 85 10.01 10.67 9.50
CA VAL A 85 8.71 10.72 8.82
C VAL A 85 7.66 9.91 9.57
N ILE A 86 6.44 10.47 9.65
CA ILE A 86 5.27 9.80 10.23
C ILE A 86 4.37 9.31 9.10
N LEU A 87 4.08 8.01 9.11
CA LEU A 87 3.46 7.27 8.03
C LEU A 87 2.15 6.64 8.52
N PRO A 88 0.99 7.25 8.21
CA PRO A 88 -0.30 6.75 8.63
C PRO A 88 -0.75 5.58 7.74
N ALA A 89 -0.79 4.37 8.29
CA ALA A 89 -1.29 3.18 7.62
C ALA A 89 -2.82 3.08 7.59
N ARG A 90 -3.52 4.01 8.27
CA ARG A 90 -4.99 4.01 8.45
C ARG A 90 -5.45 2.68 9.06
N GLU A 91 -6.41 1.98 8.45
CA GLU A 91 -6.88 0.66 8.88
C GLU A 91 -6.16 -0.51 8.18
N SER A 92 -5.19 -0.22 7.30
CA SER A 92 -4.50 -1.23 6.51
C SER A 92 -3.37 -1.93 7.27
N GLY A 93 -3.68 -3.13 7.74
CA GLY A 93 -2.69 -4.04 8.31
C GLY A 93 -1.60 -4.45 7.32
N THR A 94 -1.92 -4.55 6.02
CA THR A 94 -0.95 -4.87 4.97
C THR A 94 0.05 -3.73 4.79
N THR A 95 -0.44 -2.49 4.71
CA THR A 95 0.42 -1.29 4.66
C THR A 95 1.36 -1.27 5.86
N MET A 96 0.83 -1.40 7.08
CA MET A 96 1.62 -1.37 8.32
C MET A 96 2.72 -2.45 8.34
N ARG A 97 2.37 -3.70 8.07
CA ARG A 97 3.29 -4.84 8.21
C ARG A 97 4.36 -4.86 7.13
N ILE A 98 3.99 -4.67 5.86
CA ILE A 98 4.97 -4.73 4.77
C ILE A 98 5.87 -3.50 4.78
N LEU A 99 5.32 -2.30 5.04
CA LEU A 99 6.17 -1.11 5.18
C LEU A 99 7.10 -1.22 6.38
N SER A 100 6.74 -1.90 7.47
CA SER A 100 7.67 -2.11 8.60
C SER A 100 8.95 -2.82 8.15
N GLY A 101 8.83 -3.88 7.33
CA GLY A 101 9.98 -4.59 6.78
C GLY A 101 10.73 -3.79 5.70
N LEU A 102 10.02 -3.02 4.87
CA LEU A 102 10.67 -2.14 3.88
C LEU A 102 11.49 -1.03 4.57
N LEU A 103 10.90 -0.41 5.59
CA LEU A 103 11.46 0.76 6.27
C LEU A 103 12.59 0.40 7.25
N SER A 104 12.64 -0.83 7.77
CA SER A 104 13.73 -1.27 8.65
C SER A 104 15.10 -1.23 7.96
N ALA A 105 15.14 -1.38 6.64
CA ALA A 105 16.36 -1.28 5.84
C ALA A 105 16.69 0.16 5.38
N GLN A 106 15.83 1.14 5.64
CA GLN A 106 16.01 2.51 5.15
C GLN A 106 16.94 3.33 6.06
N LYS A 107 17.65 4.30 5.46
CA LYS A 107 18.65 5.13 6.16
C LYS A 107 18.06 6.35 6.88
N PHE A 108 16.79 6.29 7.28
CA PHE A 108 16.11 7.36 8.00
C PHE A 108 15.12 6.80 9.02
N PRO A 109 14.94 7.47 10.16
CA PRO A 109 13.94 7.04 11.14
C PRO A 109 12.54 7.22 10.58
N SER A 110 11.67 6.23 10.82
CA SER A 110 10.27 6.29 10.44
C SER A 110 9.37 5.87 11.61
N GLN A 111 8.18 6.46 11.68
CA GLN A 111 7.14 6.04 12.61
C GLN A 111 5.91 5.66 11.79
N LEU A 112 5.51 4.39 11.85
CA LEU A 112 4.23 3.95 11.34
C LEU A 112 3.16 4.09 12.43
N TRP A 113 1.98 4.57 12.05
CA TRP A 113 0.84 4.74 12.95
C TRP A 113 -0.45 4.23 12.29
N GLY A 114 -1.30 3.56 13.06
CA GLY A 114 -2.57 3.01 12.61
C GLY A 114 -3.76 3.69 13.29
N ALA A 115 -4.92 3.66 12.64
CA ALA A 115 -6.19 4.08 13.25
C ALA A 115 -6.69 3.04 14.28
N HIS A 116 -7.87 3.28 14.86
CA HIS A 116 -8.33 2.62 16.08
C HIS A 116 -8.32 1.09 16.00
N SER A 117 -8.84 0.48 14.92
CA SER A 117 -8.87 -0.98 14.84
C SER A 117 -7.47 -1.54 14.57
N LEU A 118 -6.70 -0.88 13.69
CA LEU A 118 -5.34 -1.29 13.37
C LEU A 118 -4.40 -1.23 14.58
N SER A 119 -4.54 -0.23 15.44
CA SER A 119 -3.71 -0.05 16.64
C SER A 119 -3.84 -1.21 17.65
N ARG A 120 -4.94 -1.97 17.59
CA ARG A 120 -5.15 -3.16 18.45
C ARG A 120 -4.61 -4.44 17.82
N ARG A 121 -4.14 -4.42 16.57
CA ARG A 121 -3.68 -5.64 15.88
C ARG A 121 -2.27 -6.01 16.33
N PRO A 122 -1.98 -7.31 16.49
CA PRO A 122 -0.66 -7.76 16.93
C PRO A 122 0.42 -7.44 15.88
N MET A 123 1.43 -6.66 16.28
CA MET A 123 2.60 -6.31 15.46
C MET A 123 3.86 -7.07 15.87
N GLY A 124 3.85 -7.78 17.01
CA GLY A 124 5.00 -8.57 17.48
C GLY A 124 5.53 -9.55 16.42
N ARG A 125 4.63 -10.18 15.66
CA ARG A 125 4.99 -11.12 14.58
C ARG A 125 5.84 -10.51 13.44
N VAL A 126 5.89 -9.19 13.32
CA VAL A 126 6.77 -8.50 12.36
C VAL A 126 7.89 -7.77 13.10
N VAL A 127 7.62 -7.19 14.26
CA VAL A 127 8.63 -6.44 15.03
C VAL A 127 9.73 -7.35 15.58
N TYR A 128 9.39 -8.50 16.16
CA TYR A 128 10.38 -9.41 16.75
C TYR A 128 11.42 -9.92 15.76
N PRO A 129 11.06 -10.41 14.54
CA PRO A 129 12.06 -10.87 13.58
C PRO A 129 12.84 -9.74 12.88
N LEU A 130 12.45 -8.47 13.04
CA LEU A 130 13.15 -7.31 12.44
C LEU A 130 14.12 -6.61 13.39
N ARG A 131 14.23 -7.07 14.64
CA ARG A 131 15.23 -6.61 15.61
C ARG A 131 16.54 -7.35 15.39
#